data_AF-A0AAW7JQ13-F1
#
_entry.id   AF-A0AAW7JQ13-F1
#
_cell.length_a   1.000
_cell.length_b   1.000
_cell.length_c   1.000
_cell.angle_alpha   90.00
_cell.angle_beta   90.00
_cell.angle_gamma   90.00
#
_symmetry.space_group_name_H-M   'P 1'
#
loop_
_entity.id
_entity.type
_entity.pdbx_description
1 polymer ?
#
loop_
_entity_poly.entity_id
_entity_poly.type
_entity_poly.pdbx_seq_one_letter_code
_entity_poly.pdbx_strand_id
1 'polypeptide(L)'
;MSADGDKTISVDPRRVHDKFTITENSGDKFKWQLVTVHGEKMKSGKGHGSVDVDVTDVPDGLYIVNVKSKSGSSSEKIIKY
;
A
#
# COMPACT_ATOMS: atom_id res chain seq x y z
N MET A 1 15.28 23.98 1.40
CA MET A 1 13.88 23.65 1.73
C MET A 1 13.73 22.13 1.59
N SER A 2 13.25 21.52 2.66
CA SER A 2 12.74 20.15 2.88
C SER A 2 13.34 19.00 2.07
N ALA A 3 14.19 18.22 2.74
CA ALA A 3 14.62 16.89 2.34
C ALA A 3 13.52 15.86 2.63
N ASP A 4 12.56 15.76 1.71
CA ASP A 4 11.70 14.60 1.52
C ASP A 4 11.44 14.61 0.02
N GLY A 5 12.18 13.81 -0.75
CA GLY A 5 11.86 13.64 -2.16
C GLY A 5 10.41 13.23 -2.24
N ASP A 6 9.56 14.03 -2.90
CA ASP A 6 8.11 13.86 -2.94
C ASP A 6 7.79 12.37 -3.08
N LYS A 7 7.30 11.76 -1.98
CA LYS A 7 6.88 10.36 -2.03
C LYS A 7 5.68 10.32 -2.95
N THR A 8 5.91 9.91 -4.19
CA THR A 8 4.87 9.78 -5.20
C THR A 8 3.85 8.71 -4.80
N ILE A 9 4.20 7.82 -3.86
CA ILE A 9 3.34 6.73 -3.40
C ILE A 9 3.10 6.82 -1.89
N SER A 10 1.84 6.79 -1.47
CA SER A 10 1.43 6.75 -0.06
C SER A 10 0.41 5.64 0.21
N VAL A 11 0.35 5.21 1.48
CA VAL A 11 -0.60 4.21 1.99
C VAL A 11 -1.17 4.72 3.31
N ASP A 12 -2.49 4.87 3.39
CA ASP A 12 -3.19 5.41 4.57
C ASP A 12 -4.60 4.80 4.73
N PRO A 13 -5.11 4.56 5.96
CA PRO A 13 -4.39 4.63 7.23
C PRO A 13 -3.41 3.47 7.42
N ARG A 14 -2.43 3.64 8.32
CA ARG A 14 -1.52 2.55 8.73
C ARG A 14 -2.08 1.65 9.83
N ARG A 15 -3.15 2.06 10.50
CA ARG A 15 -3.97 1.22 11.39
C ARG A 15 -5.29 1.02 10.68
N VAL A 16 -5.57 -0.21 10.26
CA VAL A 16 -6.64 -0.53 9.33
C VAL A 16 -7.64 -1.45 10.00
N HIS A 17 -8.93 -1.10 9.90
CA HIS A 17 -10.02 -1.99 10.27
C HIS A 17 -10.59 -2.63 8.99
N ASP A 18 -11.20 -1.83 8.10
CA ASP A 18 -11.86 -2.38 6.91
C ASP A 18 -11.07 -2.20 5.62
N LYS A 19 -10.43 -1.04 5.45
CA LYS A 19 -9.74 -0.67 4.21
C LYS A 19 -8.61 0.31 4.40
N PHE A 20 -7.66 0.27 3.48
CA PHE A 20 -6.65 1.32 3.30
C PHE A 20 -6.64 1.79 1.85
N THR A 21 -6.16 3.01 1.65
CA THR A 21 -6.03 3.64 0.33
C THR A 21 -4.56 3.70 -0.05
N ILE A 22 -4.26 3.27 -1.26
CA ILE A 22 -2.97 3.50 -1.92
C ILE A 22 -3.15 4.69 -2.86
N THR A 23 -2.30 5.71 -2.76
CA THR A 23 -2.28 6.84 -3.69
C THR A 23 -0.94 6.93 -4.40
N GLU A 24 -0.97 7.02 -5.72
CA GLU A 24 0.16 7.23 -6.61
C GLU A 24 -0.05 8.57 -7.35
N ASN A 25 0.76 9.58 -7.01
CA ASN A 25 0.59 10.97 -7.42
C ASN A 25 1.26 11.32 -8.76
N SER A 26 2.07 10.44 -9.34
CA SER A 26 2.73 10.70 -10.63
C SER A 26 1.81 10.46 -11.84
N GLY A 27 0.63 9.86 -11.62
CA GLY A 27 -0.28 9.45 -12.70
C GLY A 27 0.17 8.15 -13.37
N ASP A 28 1.10 7.42 -12.77
CA ASP A 28 1.53 6.13 -13.27
C ASP A 28 0.55 5.03 -12.84
N LYS A 29 0.41 4.01 -13.70
CA LYS A 29 -0.18 2.75 -13.27
C LYS A 29 0.77 2.06 -12.30
N PHE A 30 0.24 1.54 -11.22
CA PHE A 30 1.00 0.78 -10.23
C PHE A 30 0.45 -0.62 -10.02
N LYS A 31 1.30 -1.50 -9.50
CA LYS A 31 0.94 -2.81 -8.96
C LYS A 31 1.15 -2.78 -7.46
N TRP A 32 0.31 -3.48 -6.72
CA TRP A 32 0.45 -3.57 -5.26
C TRP A 32 0.28 -5.00 -4.77
N GLN A 33 0.88 -5.29 -3.62
CA GLN A 33 0.79 -6.56 -2.90
C GLN A 33 0.71 -6.30 -1.41
N LEU A 34 -0.24 -6.95 -0.74
CA LEU A 34 -0.31 -7.06 0.70
C LEU A 34 0.33 -8.40 1.10
N VAL A 35 1.37 -8.36 1.91
CA VAL A 35 2.10 -9.55 2.35
C VAL A 35 2.21 -9.60 3.88
N THR A 36 2.29 -10.80 4.44
CA THR A 36 2.67 -11.01 5.85
C THR A 36 4.10 -10.53 6.09
N VAL A 37 4.52 -10.40 7.35
CA VAL A 37 5.92 -10.08 7.68
C VAL A 37 6.93 -11.14 7.19
N HIS A 38 6.47 -12.36 6.90
CA HIS A 38 7.27 -13.44 6.33
C HIS A 38 7.31 -13.40 4.79
N GLY A 39 6.64 -12.43 4.16
CA GLY A 39 6.58 -12.28 2.70
C GLY A 39 5.50 -13.11 2.02
N GLU A 40 4.63 -13.79 2.76
CA GLU A 40 3.50 -14.54 2.19
C GLU A 40 2.45 -13.56 1.67
N LYS A 41 2.06 -13.74 0.41
CA LYS A 41 1.12 -12.81 -0.25
C LYS A 41 -0.31 -13.15 0.12
N MET A 42 -0.99 -12.18 0.73
CA MET A 42 -2.40 -12.25 1.10
C MET A 42 -3.30 -11.75 -0.03
N LYS A 43 -2.98 -10.58 -0.57
CA LYS A 43 -3.74 -9.91 -1.62
C LYS A 43 -2.81 -9.18 -2.58
N SER A 44 -3.27 -8.93 -3.80
CA SER A 44 -2.55 -8.12 -4.77
C SER A 44 -3.48 -7.53 -5.81
N GLY A 45 -3.07 -6.44 -6.44
CA GLY A 45 -3.85 -5.78 -7.46
C GLY A 45 -3.03 -4.80 -8.29
N LYS A 46 -3.77 -4.02 -9.09
CA LYS A 46 -3.23 -2.91 -9.90
C LYS A 46 -4.11 -1.68 -9.69
N GLY A 47 -3.53 -0.51 -9.86
CA GLY A 47 -4.22 0.76 -9.67
C GLY A 47 -3.64 1.88 -10.51
N HIS A 48 -4.30 3.02 -10.45
CA HIS A 48 -3.87 4.30 -11.02
C HIS A 48 -4.50 5.43 -10.21
N GLY A 49 -3.74 6.48 -9.88
CA GLY A 49 -4.20 7.49 -8.94
C GLY A 49 -4.39 6.87 -7.55
N SER A 50 -5.64 6.82 -7.07
CA SER A 50 -5.97 6.23 -5.77
C SER A 50 -6.79 4.94 -5.90
N VAL A 51 -6.50 3.95 -5.06
CA VAL A 51 -7.27 2.70 -4.96
C VAL A 51 -7.52 2.37 -3.51
N ASP A 52 -8.79 2.10 -3.18
CA ASP A 52 -9.19 1.53 -1.90
C ASP A 52 -9.02 0.01 -1.94
N VAL A 53 -8.33 -0.52 -0.92
CA VAL A 53 -8.09 -1.94 -0.73
C VAL A 53 -8.88 -2.42 0.48
N ASP A 54 -9.91 -3.22 0.23
CA ASP A 54 -10.69 -3.92 1.25
C ASP A 54 -9.87 -5.05 1.87
N VAL A 55 -9.84 -5.11 3.19
CA VAL A 55 -9.14 -6.11 4.01
C VAL A 55 -10.05 -6.72 5.10
N THR A 56 -11.37 -6.67 4.92
CA THR A 56 -12.35 -7.25 5.86
C THR A 56 -12.21 -8.78 5.98
N ASP A 57 -11.68 -9.43 4.94
CA ASP A 57 -11.37 -10.86 4.87
C ASP A 57 -9.92 -11.20 5.31
N VAL A 58 -9.12 -10.20 5.68
CA VAL A 58 -7.74 -10.38 6.12
C VAL A 58 -7.69 -10.48 7.64
N PRO A 59 -7.06 -11.52 8.22
CA PRO A 59 -6.93 -11.65 9.67
C PRO A 59 -6.16 -10.49 10.31
N ASP A 60 -6.45 -10.20 11.57
CA ASP A 60 -5.71 -9.21 12.35
C ASP A 60 -4.23 -9.56 12.44
N GLY A 61 -3.37 -8.54 12.35
CA GLY A 61 -1.93 -8.73 12.30
C GLY A 61 -1.15 -7.60 11.66
N LEU A 62 0.17 -7.79 11.61
CA LEU A 62 1.11 -6.87 10.96
C LEU A 62 1.36 -7.31 9.51
N TYR A 63 1.18 -6.38 8.58
CA TYR A 63 1.37 -6.62 7.15
C TYR A 63 2.24 -5.54 6.51
N ILE A 64 2.78 -5.86 5.34
CA ILE A 64 3.55 -4.96 4.49
C ILE A 64 2.79 -4.78 3.17
N VAL A 65 2.54 -3.53 2.80
CA VAL A 65 2.00 -3.13 1.50
C VAL A 65 3.18 -2.73 0.61
N ASN A 66 3.46 -3.55 -0.39
CA ASN A 66 4.45 -3.26 -1.42
C ASN A 66 3.75 -2.67 -2.64
N VAL A 67 4.18 -1.49 -3.09
CA VAL A 67 3.63 -0.80 -4.26
C VAL A 67 4.77 -0.52 -5.24
N LYS A 68 4.54 -0.78 -6.52
CA LYS A 68 5.52 -0.54 -7.59
C LYS A 68 4.85 0.11 -8.79
N SER A 69 5.34 1.28 -9.18
CA SER A 69 4.98 2.01 -10.41
C SER A 69 6.20 2.07 -11.35
N LYS A 70 6.10 2.84 -12.44
CA LYS A 70 7.29 3.16 -13.26
C LYS A 70 8.15 4.23 -12.57
N SER A 71 7.51 5.20 -11.93
CA SER A 71 8.14 6.29 -11.17
C SER A 71 8.84 5.84 -9.88
N GLY A 72 8.50 4.69 -9.31
CA GLY A 72 9.20 4.18 -8.12
C GLY A 72 8.54 2.99 -7.44
N SER A 73 8.97 2.74 -6.20
CA SER A 73 8.40 1.71 -5.33
C SER A 73 8.33 2.19 -3.89
N SER A 74 7.31 1.74 -3.16
CA SER A 74 7.13 2.00 -1.74
C SER A 74 6.76 0.71 -0.99
N SER A 75 7.21 0.60 0.25
CA SER A 75 6.90 -0.50 1.15
C SER A 75 6.47 0.07 2.49
N GLU A 76 5.18 -0.07 2.80
CA GLU A 76 4.57 0.56 3.97
C GLU A 76 4.01 -0.51 4.91
N LYS A 77 4.25 -0.36 6.21
CA LYS A 77 3.71 -1.27 7.23
C LYS A 77 2.30 -0.84 7.63
N ILE A 78 1.39 -1.80 7.75
CA ILE A 78 0.04 -1.59 8.28
C ILE A 78 -0.27 -2.59 9.40
N ILE A 79 -1.09 -2.18 10.35
CA ILE A 79 -1.63 -3.03 11.42
C ILE A 79 -3.12 -3.21 11.15
N LYS A 80 -3.54 -4.45 10.84
CA LYS A 80 -4.95 -4.85 10.79
C LYS A 80 -5.40 -5.22 12.21
N TYR A 81 -6.53 -4.67 12.65
CA TYR A 81 -7.14 -4.91 13.96
C TYR A 81 -8.67 -4.90 13.87
#